data_AF-A0A383B4R8-F1
#
_entry.id   AF-A0A383B4R8-F1
#
_cell.length_a   1.000
_cell.length_b   1.000
_cell.length_c   1.000
_cell.angle_alpha   90.00
_cell.angle_beta   90.00
_cell.angle_gamma   90.00
#
_symmetry.space_group_name_H-M   'P 1'
#
loop_
_entity.id
_entity.type
_entity.pdbx_description
1 polymer ?
#
loop_
_entity_poly.entity_id
_entity_poly.type
_entity_poly.pdbx_seq_one_letter_code
_entity_poly.pdbx_strand_id
1 'polypeptide(L)'
;MNLITNIFKKKYSLSSGSGLYIDIENLQEDAKSLISALLDQWPDSFPRPSLVTLYVPGDQVELWRMWAITQFRKSEVRVRGVQRFSGHLSKNSADIAIASDVIADFVRRRVKSVAVFSDDSDFMSLYVKIREEAPEEEKAN
;
A
#
# COMPACT_ATOMS: atom_id res chain seq x y z
N MET A 1 24.56 3.53 28.29
CA MET A 1 23.98 2.93 27.06
C MET A 1 22.68 2.22 27.43
N ASN A 2 21.51 2.89 27.41
CA ASN A 2 20.21 2.22 27.68
C ASN A 2 18.97 3.00 27.17
N LEU A 3 19.15 3.94 26.25
CA LEU A 3 18.05 4.76 25.71
C LEU A 3 17.51 4.27 24.35
N ILE A 4 18.21 3.35 23.68
CA ILE A 4 17.85 2.92 22.31
C ILE A 4 16.92 1.69 22.31
N THR A 5 16.87 0.92 23.40
CA THR A 5 16.10 -0.35 23.48
C THR A 5 14.61 -0.18 23.74
N ASN A 6 14.14 1.03 24.10
CA ASN A 6 12.73 1.27 24.46
C ASN A 6 11.84 1.77 23.32
N ILE A 7 12.39 2.08 22.13
CA ILE A 7 11.58 2.55 21.00
C ILE A 7 10.84 1.36 20.32
N PHE A 8 11.33 0.12 20.49
CA PHE A 8 10.76 -1.07 19.83
C PHE A 8 9.78 -1.89 20.69
N LYS A 9 9.43 -1.43 21.90
CA LYS A 9 8.58 -2.19 22.84
C LYS A 9 7.15 -1.69 22.97
N LYS A 10 6.64 -0.90 22.03
CA LYS A 10 5.18 -0.73 21.93
C LYS A 10 4.63 -1.92 21.15
N LYS A 11 4.39 -3.02 21.87
CA LYS A 11 3.52 -4.12 21.43
C LYS A 11 2.12 -3.54 21.21
N TYR A 12 1.90 -2.91 20.06
CA TYR A 12 0.56 -2.78 19.54
C TYR A 12 0.13 -4.21 19.21
N SER A 13 -0.82 -4.71 19.99
CA SER A 13 -1.69 -5.81 19.58
C SER A 13 -2.48 -5.32 18.37
N LEU A 14 -1.83 -5.24 17.21
CA LEU A 14 -2.47 -4.99 15.94
C LEU A 14 -3.17 -6.29 15.57
N SER A 15 -4.50 -6.26 15.55
CA SER A 15 -5.26 -7.21 14.73
C SER A 15 -4.59 -7.26 13.36
N SER A 16 -4.20 -8.45 12.91
CA SER A 16 -3.55 -8.76 11.64
C SER A 16 -4.20 -8.03 10.46
N GLY A 17 -3.78 -6.79 10.20
CA GLY A 17 -4.40 -5.92 9.21
C GLY A 17 -3.92 -6.23 7.79
N SER A 18 -4.68 -5.81 6.78
CA SER A 18 -4.21 -5.84 5.39
C SER A 18 -3.95 -4.44 4.84
N GLY A 19 -2.95 -4.35 3.97
CA GLY A 19 -2.57 -3.14 3.26
C GLY A 19 -3.07 -3.17 1.83
N LEU A 20 -3.76 -2.11 1.41
CA LEU A 20 -4.10 -1.83 0.02
C LEU A 20 -3.26 -0.66 -0.48
N TYR A 21 -2.46 -0.89 -1.52
CA TYR A 21 -1.56 0.10 -2.11
C TYR A 21 -2.01 0.36 -3.54
N ILE A 22 -2.39 1.61 -3.84
CA ILE A 22 -3.10 1.96 -5.07
C ILE A 22 -2.26 2.94 -5.87
N ASP A 23 -1.90 2.53 -7.08
CA ASP A 23 -1.17 3.33 -8.04
C ASP A 23 -2.13 4.18 -8.87
N ILE A 24 -2.49 5.35 -8.35
CA ILE A 24 -3.43 6.25 -9.02
C ILE A 24 -2.81 6.85 -10.28
N GLU A 25 -1.50 7.01 -10.30
CA GLU A 25 -0.79 7.55 -11.46
C GLU A 25 -1.01 6.67 -12.70
N ASN A 26 -0.98 5.34 -12.52
CA ASN A 26 -1.18 4.38 -13.59
C ASN A 26 -2.66 4.18 -13.96
N LEU A 27 -3.56 4.27 -12.98
CA LEU A 27 -5.02 4.12 -13.20
C LEU A 27 -5.68 5.35 -13.87
N GLN A 28 -4.97 6.47 -13.97
CA GLN A 28 -5.37 7.69 -14.68
C GLN A 28 -6.80 8.18 -14.33
N GLU A 29 -7.60 8.61 -15.31
CA GLU A 29 -8.89 9.29 -15.11
C GLU A 29 -9.97 8.39 -14.51
N ASP A 30 -9.88 7.07 -14.74
CA ASP A 30 -10.87 6.09 -14.28
C ASP A 30 -10.60 5.54 -12.87
N ALA A 31 -9.51 5.99 -12.23
CA ALA A 31 -9.04 5.45 -10.95
C ALA A 31 -10.14 5.36 -9.86
N LYS A 32 -10.98 6.40 -9.73
CA LYS A 32 -12.05 6.40 -8.71
C LYS A 32 -13.10 5.31 -8.97
N SER A 33 -13.54 5.18 -10.22
CA SER A 33 -14.53 4.17 -10.63
C SER A 33 -13.96 2.76 -10.45
N LEU A 34 -12.70 2.55 -10.83
CA LEU A 34 -12.00 1.29 -10.69
C LEU A 34 -11.82 0.89 -9.22
N ILE A 35 -11.48 1.84 -8.35
CA ILE A 35 -11.37 1.59 -6.90
C ILE A 35 -12.73 1.25 -6.30
N SER A 36 -13.80 1.95 -6.67
CA SER A 36 -15.15 1.61 -6.22
C SER A 36 -15.53 0.18 -6.63
N ALA A 37 -15.29 -0.19 -7.89
CA ALA A 37 -15.54 -1.55 -8.38
C ALA A 37 -14.72 -2.62 -7.63
N LEU A 38 -13.43 -2.34 -7.36
CA LEU A 38 -12.57 -3.21 -6.56
C LEU A 38 -13.12 -3.42 -5.15
N LEU A 39 -13.65 -2.38 -4.52
CA LEU A 39 -14.18 -2.46 -3.16
C LEU A 39 -15.53 -3.18 -3.08
N ASP A 40 -16.36 -3.04 -4.11
CA ASP A 40 -17.63 -3.74 -4.25
C ASP A 40 -17.40 -5.24 -4.51
N GLN A 41 -16.38 -5.57 -5.30
CA GLN A 41 -16.01 -6.95 -5.65
C GLN A 41 -14.85 -7.49 -4.80
N TRP A 42 -14.64 -6.92 -3.62
CA TRP A 42 -13.53 -7.31 -2.76
C TRP A 42 -13.64 -8.80 -2.39
N PRO A 43 -12.61 -9.63 -2.60
CA PRO A 43 -12.70 -11.06 -2.34
C PRO A 43 -12.99 -11.33 -0.86
N ASP A 44 -14.02 -12.14 -0.57
CA ASP A 44 -14.38 -12.53 0.80
C ASP A 44 -13.25 -13.27 1.52
N SER A 45 -12.40 -13.97 0.76
CA SER A 45 -11.22 -14.68 1.26
C SER A 45 -10.05 -13.76 1.66
N PHE A 46 -10.10 -12.47 1.29
CA PHE A 46 -9.03 -11.52 1.58
C PHE A 46 -9.49 -10.50 2.63
N PRO A 47 -8.73 -10.30 3.73
CA PRO A 47 -9.10 -9.36 4.78
C PRO A 47 -9.31 -7.94 4.23
N ARG A 48 -10.38 -7.27 4.66
CA ARG A 48 -10.65 -5.87 4.31
C ARG A 48 -9.47 -4.98 4.74
N PRO A 49 -9.05 -4.01 3.90
CA PRO A 49 -7.87 -3.21 4.15
C PRO A 49 -8.02 -2.36 5.41
N SER A 50 -7.10 -2.55 6.36
CA SER A 50 -6.98 -1.68 7.54
C SER A 50 -6.06 -0.49 7.27
N LEU A 51 -5.18 -0.59 6.27
CA LEU A 51 -4.28 0.45 5.82
C LEU A 51 -4.45 0.61 4.31
N VAL A 52 -4.66 1.85 3.86
CA VAL A 52 -4.83 2.19 2.45
C VAL A 52 -3.86 3.30 2.09
N THR A 53 -3.06 3.10 1.05
CA THR A 53 -2.08 4.09 0.59
C THR A 53 -2.28 4.39 -0.89
N LEU A 54 -2.56 5.65 -1.22
CA LEU A 54 -2.71 6.12 -2.59
C LEU A 54 -1.44 6.83 -3.02
N TYR A 55 -0.93 6.48 -4.19
CA TYR A 55 0.22 7.11 -4.83
C TYR A 55 -0.30 7.94 -5.99
N VAL A 56 -0.27 9.26 -5.84
CA VAL A 56 -0.97 10.21 -6.71
C VAL A 56 0.01 11.24 -7.28
N PRO A 57 -0.32 11.87 -8.42
CA PRO A 57 0.43 13.03 -8.89
C PRO A 57 0.59 14.07 -7.77
N GLY A 58 1.81 14.59 -7.59
CA GLY A 58 2.16 15.43 -6.44
C GLY A 58 1.29 16.68 -6.24
N ASP A 59 0.73 17.22 -7.32
CA ASP A 59 -0.18 18.37 -7.33
C ASP A 59 -1.63 18.02 -6.95
N GLN A 60 -1.98 16.73 -6.83
CA GLN A 60 -3.33 16.27 -6.54
C GLN A 60 -3.50 15.64 -5.14
N VAL A 61 -2.46 15.68 -4.30
CA VAL A 61 -2.43 15.02 -2.98
C VAL A 61 -3.62 15.38 -2.10
N GLU A 62 -3.94 16.66 -1.95
CA GLU A 62 -5.02 17.07 -1.04
C GLU A 62 -6.40 16.69 -1.57
N LEU A 63 -6.63 16.78 -2.89
CA LEU A 63 -7.88 16.36 -3.52
C LEU A 63 -8.13 14.86 -3.31
N TRP A 64 -7.10 14.04 -3.52
CA TRP A 64 -7.17 12.61 -3.30
C TRP A 64 -7.30 12.23 -1.83
N ARG A 65 -6.66 12.98 -0.92
CA ARG A 65 -6.80 12.78 0.53
C ARG A 65 -8.25 12.98 0.96
N MET A 66 -8.87 14.07 0.54
CA MET A 66 -10.28 14.36 0.87
C MET A 66 -11.21 13.26 0.35
N TRP A 67 -11.01 12.83 -0.90
CA TRP A 67 -11.78 11.73 -1.45
C TRP A 67 -11.56 10.42 -0.69
N ALA A 68 -10.31 10.01 -0.49
CA ALA A 68 -9.97 8.71 0.11
C ALA A 68 -10.50 8.55 1.54
N ILE A 69 -10.44 9.60 2.38
CA ILE A 69 -10.98 9.54 3.76
C ILE A 69 -12.50 9.28 3.75
N THR A 70 -13.23 9.78 2.75
CA THR A 70 -14.67 9.53 2.65
C THR A 70 -15.02 8.11 2.22
N GLN A 71 -14.16 7.49 1.40
CA GLN A 71 -14.35 6.14 0.87
C GLN A 71 -13.89 5.07 1.88
N PHE A 72 -12.73 5.26 2.51
CA PHE A 72 -12.08 4.28 3.38
C PHE A 72 -12.29 4.58 4.87
N ARG A 73 -13.54 4.80 5.29
CA ARG A 73 -13.86 5.29 6.65
C ARG A 73 -13.38 4.41 7.81
N LYS A 74 -13.11 3.13 7.54
CA LYS A 74 -12.67 2.14 8.55
C LYS A 74 -11.16 1.83 8.45
N SER A 75 -10.44 2.52 7.57
CA SER A 75 -9.03 2.26 7.30
C SER A 75 -8.19 3.48 7.68
N GLU A 76 -6.94 3.25 8.07
CA GLU A 76 -5.92 4.29 8.06
C GLU A 76 -5.62 4.65 6.60
N VAL A 77 -5.75 5.93 6.23
CA VAL A 77 -5.52 6.42 4.86
C VAL A 77 -4.24 7.25 4.80
N ARG A 78 -3.35 6.89 3.88
CA ARG A 78 -2.18 7.68 3.49
C ARG A 78 -2.29 8.08 2.03
N VAL A 79 -1.94 9.32 1.71
CA VAL A 79 -1.86 9.79 0.32
C VAL A 79 -0.47 10.37 0.11
N ARG A 80 0.26 9.81 -0.85
CA ARG A 80 1.65 10.18 -1.15
C ARG A 80 1.70 10.78 -2.55
N GLY A 81 2.27 11.99 -2.63
CA GLY A 81 2.61 12.60 -3.89
C GLY A 81 3.84 11.93 -4.49
N VAL A 82 3.72 11.40 -5.70
CA VAL A 82 4.85 10.89 -6.47
C VAL A 82 5.26 11.95 -7.50
N GLN A 83 6.56 12.23 -7.57
CA GLN A 83 7.11 13.18 -8.54
C GLN A 83 7.36 12.47 -9.87
N ARG A 84 6.69 12.95 -10.91
CA ARG A 84 7.08 12.63 -12.29
C ARG A 84 8.38 13.36 -12.61
N PHE A 85 9.47 12.62 -12.76
CA PHE A 85 10.65 13.16 -13.42
C PHE A 85 10.37 13.21 -14.92
N SER A 86 10.49 14.38 -15.54
CA SER A 86 10.36 14.55 -16.99
C SER A 86 11.51 13.86 -17.71
N GLY A 87 11.34 12.58 -18.04
CA GLY A 87 12.29 11.74 -18.79
C GLY A 87 11.76 10.32 -18.95
N HIS A 88 12.41 9.49 -19.77
CA HIS A 88 12.03 8.08 -20.02
C HIS A 88 12.00 7.17 -18.77
N LEU A 89 12.32 7.70 -17.58
CA LEU A 89 12.31 7.03 -16.28
C LEU A 89 11.06 7.35 -15.42
N SER A 90 10.10 8.12 -15.95
CA SER A 90 8.95 8.60 -15.18
C SER A 90 8.00 7.52 -14.69
N LYS A 91 8.03 6.32 -15.29
CA LYS A 91 7.14 5.21 -14.92
C LYS A 91 7.47 4.63 -13.53
N ASN A 92 8.72 4.76 -13.07
CA ASN A 92 9.23 3.96 -11.96
C ASN A 92 9.03 4.59 -10.56
N SER A 93 8.59 5.85 -10.46
CA SER A 93 8.56 6.54 -9.16
C SER A 93 7.49 6.00 -8.22
N ALA A 94 6.31 5.66 -8.75
CA ALA A 94 5.23 5.06 -7.98
C ALA A 94 5.62 3.63 -7.55
N ASP A 95 6.18 2.83 -8.45
CA ASP A 95 6.56 1.44 -8.18
C ASP A 95 7.56 1.32 -7.05
N ILE A 96 8.62 2.15 -7.07
CA ILE A 96 9.64 2.16 -6.01
C ILE A 96 9.02 2.60 -4.68
N ALA A 97 8.15 3.60 -4.69
CA ALA A 97 7.48 4.08 -3.49
C ALA A 97 6.55 3.00 -2.90
N ILE A 98 5.77 2.34 -3.76
CA ILE A 98 4.88 1.23 -3.40
C ILE A 98 5.69 0.07 -2.81
N ALA A 99 6.71 -0.40 -3.52
CA ALA A 99 7.55 -1.51 -3.06
C ALA A 99 8.19 -1.20 -1.70
N SER A 100 8.74 0.02 -1.56
CA SER A 100 9.38 0.46 -0.31
C SER A 100 8.41 0.48 0.86
N ASP A 101 7.21 1.05 0.68
CA ASP A 101 6.21 1.13 1.75
C ASP A 101 5.64 -0.24 2.10
N VAL A 102 5.37 -1.07 1.09
CA VAL A 102 4.89 -2.45 1.27
C VAL A 102 5.87 -3.24 2.13
N ILE A 103 7.16 -3.24 1.77
CA ILE A 103 8.20 -3.93 2.54
C ILE A 103 8.27 -3.35 3.95
N ALA A 104 8.27 -2.01 4.07
CA ALA A 104 8.42 -1.36 5.37
C ALA A 104 7.25 -1.63 6.31
N ASP A 105 6.01 -1.64 5.82
CA ASP A 105 4.83 -1.93 6.61
C ASP A 105 4.71 -3.42 6.94
N PHE A 106 5.13 -4.31 6.04
CA PHE A 106 5.20 -5.74 6.29
C PHE A 106 6.25 -6.09 7.36
N VAL A 107 7.48 -5.60 7.19
CA VAL A 107 8.60 -5.82 8.16
C VAL A 107 8.25 -5.24 9.54
N ARG A 108 7.57 -4.09 9.59
CA ARG A 108 7.09 -3.49 10.84
C ARG A 108 5.82 -4.15 11.39
N ARG A 109 5.30 -5.19 10.72
CA ARG A 109 4.09 -5.93 11.10
C ARG A 109 2.85 -5.05 11.22
N ARG A 110 2.80 -3.96 10.44
CA ARG A 110 1.59 -3.11 10.32
C ARG A 110 0.53 -3.78 9.46
N VAL A 111 0.97 -4.60 8.51
CA VAL A 111 0.11 -5.40 7.63
C VAL A 111 0.66 -6.83 7.56
N LYS A 112 -0.24 -7.80 7.37
CA LYS A 112 0.10 -9.21 7.09
C LYS A 112 -0.24 -9.64 5.67
N SER A 113 -1.31 -9.07 5.13
CA SER A 113 -1.74 -9.32 3.75
C SER A 113 -1.58 -8.04 2.95
N VAL A 114 -1.06 -8.17 1.74
CA VAL A 114 -0.78 -7.04 0.86
C VAL A 114 -1.59 -7.21 -0.43
N ALA A 115 -2.33 -6.18 -0.79
CA ALA A 115 -2.95 -6.01 -2.09
C ALA A 115 -2.36 -4.78 -2.77
N VAL A 116 -1.87 -4.94 -3.99
CA VAL A 116 -1.43 -3.83 -4.84
C VAL A 116 -2.44 -3.73 -5.98
N PHE A 117 -2.94 -2.51 -6.22
CA PHE A 117 -3.85 -2.21 -7.31
C PHE A 117 -3.17 -1.22 -8.27
N SER A 118 -2.70 -1.76 -9.38
CA SER A 118 -2.05 -1.05 -10.48
C SER A 118 -2.30 -1.81 -11.79
N ASP A 119 -2.20 -1.11 -12.91
CA ASP A 119 -2.20 -1.70 -14.26
C ASP A 119 -0.77 -2.12 -14.69
N ASP A 120 0.23 -1.96 -13.81
CA ASP A 120 1.62 -2.35 -14.09
C ASP A 120 1.88 -3.83 -13.77
N SER A 121 2.52 -4.53 -14.70
CA SER A 121 2.98 -5.91 -14.53
C SER A 121 4.20 -6.07 -13.61
N ASP A 122 4.97 -4.99 -13.38
CA ASP A 122 6.24 -5.03 -12.65
C ASP A 122 6.09 -5.38 -11.15
N PHE A 123 4.87 -5.24 -10.61
CA PHE A 123 4.53 -5.63 -9.24
C PHE A 123 4.62 -7.14 -8.96
N MET A 124 4.78 -7.98 -9.99
CA MET A 124 4.95 -9.42 -9.78
C MET A 124 6.29 -9.74 -9.09
N SER A 125 7.32 -8.93 -9.33
CA SER A 125 8.62 -9.04 -8.64
C SER A 125 8.51 -8.72 -7.15
N LEU A 126 7.66 -7.75 -6.80
CA LEU A 126 7.37 -7.37 -5.42
C LEU A 126 6.67 -8.51 -4.65
N TYR A 127 5.72 -9.20 -5.29
CA TYR A 127 5.06 -10.36 -4.69
C TYR A 127 6.06 -11.46 -4.28
N VAL A 128 7.00 -11.77 -5.17
CA VAL A 128 8.05 -12.77 -4.92
C VAL A 128 8.89 -12.36 -3.72
N LYS A 129 9.33 -11.10 -3.65
CA LYS A 129 10.17 -10.61 -2.56
C LYS A 129 9.45 -10.62 -1.20
N ILE A 130 8.16 -10.30 -1.16
CA ILE A 130 7.36 -10.39 0.08
C ILE A 130 7.27 -11.84 0.57
N ARG A 131 7.05 -12.81 -0.33
CA ARG A 131 7.03 -14.23 0.05
C ARG A 131 8.37 -14.71 0.63
N GLU A 132 9.49 -14.21 0.12
CA GLU A 132 10.81 -14.56 0.66
C GLU A 132 11.01 -14.06 2.10
N GLU A 133 10.57 -12.83 2.38
CA GLU A 133 10.76 -12.15 3.67
C GLU A 133 9.66 -12.49 4.70
N ALA A 134 8.59 -13.18 4.29
CA ALA A 134 7.55 -13.67 5.19
C ALA A 134 8.11 -14.65 6.24
N PRO A 135 7.55 -14.71 7.45
CA PRO A 135 7.92 -15.74 8.43
C PRO A 135 7.71 -17.14 7.85
N GLU A 136 8.56 -18.12 8.20
CA GLU A 136 8.45 -19.52 7.73
C GLU A 136 7.04 -20.11 7.93
N GLU A 137 6.36 -19.72 9.00
CA GLU A 137 4.98 -20.12 9.33
C GLU A 137 3.91 -19.62 8.33
N GLU A 138 4.20 -18.57 7.55
CA GLU A 138 3.29 -17.95 6.57
C GLU A 138 3.67 -18.30 5.11
N LYS A 139 4.78 -19.03 4.87
CA LYS A 139 5.25 -19.42 3.52
C LYS A 139 4.56 -20.68 2.95
N ALA A 140 3.89 -21.46 3.80
CA ALA A 140 3.28 -22.75 3.43
C ALA A 140 1.81 -22.64 2.96
N ASN A 141 1.25 -21.44 2.87
CA ASN A 141 -0.11 -21.18 2.39
C ASN A 141 -0.14 -20.38 1.07
#